data_AF-A0A955XZC7-F1
#
_entry.id   AF-A0A955XZC7-F1
#
_cell.length_a   1.000
_cell.length_b   1.000
_cell.length_c   1.000
_cell.angle_alpha   90.00
_cell.angle_beta   90.00
_cell.angle_gamma   90.00
#
_symmetry.space_group_name_H-M   'P 1'
#
loop_
_entity.id
_entity.type
_entity.pdbx_description
1 polymer ?
#
loop_
_entity_poly.entity_id
_entity_poly.type
_entity_poly.pdbx_seq_one_letter_code
_entity_poly.pdbx_strand_id
1 'polypeptide(L)'
;ITTRSYAADDPYLAIALDAGPERDYLAVCARVAELIAVKCPEMPTWTLYFDKVEQDGRYRAYLRDEQLLPGHLHYRFEDLDSAVEWMISVAKGRHITPDPDAADREVEQLDGGDVMEALLEEELPFLWQGLASRELPDAIPEAIIDFDPQNREPGWQRLASLYALQTVINRRSFPAEADDILFELDPVHIEFWAHLEAFVTAIEGKEIPPLIIEAKSDRPQIASQADAWMQSFMGGGANPDAPPAPATEFEKQLYEVMMEFVGSLTASGDLDLAPGVTDELARELVQACGESRSPKHLIRKALNTLWHSDYVEEIYVGDDELQERLLALSGGSV
;
A
#
# COMPACT_ATOMS: atom_id res chain seq x y z
N ILE A 1 6.06 18.34 20.43
CA ILE A 1 6.33 17.96 19.03
C ILE A 1 7.78 17.53 18.94
N THR A 2 8.02 16.22 18.98
CA THR A 2 9.34 15.67 18.67
C THR A 2 9.30 15.20 17.23
N THR A 3 10.17 15.75 16.39
CA THR A 3 10.47 15.16 15.09
C THR A 3 11.00 13.76 15.36
N ARG A 4 10.40 12.76 14.76
CA ARG A 4 10.87 11.39 14.93
C ARG A 4 12.22 11.30 14.20
N SER A 5 13.33 11.23 14.95
CA SER A 5 14.57 10.73 14.37
C SER A 5 14.46 9.22 14.37
N TYR A 6 14.24 8.64 13.20
CA TYR A 6 14.11 7.20 13.01
C TYR A 6 15.45 6.56 13.32
N ALA A 7 15.57 6.00 14.52
CA ALA A 7 16.79 5.38 14.99
C ALA A 7 16.79 3.90 14.57
N ALA A 8 17.82 3.55 13.80
CA ALA A 8 18.34 2.21 13.51
C ALA A 8 17.60 1.37 12.46
N ASP A 9 18.43 0.78 11.59
CA ASP A 9 18.14 -0.17 10.51
C ASP A 9 17.51 0.43 9.23
N ASP A 10 18.14 0.13 8.10
CA ASP A 10 17.64 0.42 6.74
C ASP A 10 16.17 -0.05 6.60
N PRO A 11 15.21 0.85 6.37
CA PRO A 11 13.78 0.52 6.40
C PRO A 11 13.36 -0.31 5.18
N TYR A 12 14.14 -0.29 4.10
CA TYR A 12 13.92 -1.14 2.94
C TYR A 12 14.18 -2.61 3.26
N LEU A 13 15.18 -2.85 4.11
CA LEU A 13 15.47 -4.20 4.57
C LEU A 13 14.37 -4.75 5.48
N ALA A 14 13.72 -3.90 6.29
CA ALA A 14 12.57 -4.32 7.09
C ALA A 14 11.37 -4.71 6.21
N ILE A 15 11.14 -3.97 5.11
CA ILE A 15 10.13 -4.30 4.09
C ILE A 15 10.46 -5.64 3.43
N ALA A 16 11.70 -5.81 2.96
CA ALA A 16 12.11 -6.99 2.21
C ALA A 16 12.08 -8.28 3.03
N LEU A 17 12.40 -8.19 4.33
CA LEU A 17 12.45 -9.33 5.24
C LEU A 17 11.15 -9.60 6.00
N ASP A 18 10.10 -8.79 5.78
CA ASP A 18 8.88 -8.77 6.62
C ASP A 18 9.22 -8.74 8.14
N ALA A 19 10.36 -8.12 8.47
CA ALA A 19 10.96 -8.19 9.80
C ALA A 19 10.48 -7.07 10.73
N GLY A 20 9.67 -6.14 10.20
CA GLY A 20 9.18 -4.96 10.89
C GLY A 20 7.68 -4.76 10.67
N PRO A 21 6.91 -4.33 11.69
CA PRO A 21 5.48 -4.06 11.55
C PRO A 21 5.22 -3.04 10.43
N GLU A 22 3.96 -2.93 9.97
CA GLU A 22 3.41 -1.93 9.03
C GLU A 22 4.00 -0.50 9.15
N ARG A 23 4.52 -0.17 10.34
CA ARG A 23 5.23 1.06 10.70
C ARG A 23 6.46 1.37 9.85
N ASP A 24 7.23 0.37 9.40
CA ASP A 24 8.47 0.62 8.65
C ASP A 24 8.16 0.90 7.17
N TYR A 25 7.19 0.17 6.59
CA TYR A 25 6.69 0.49 5.26
C TYR A 25 6.07 1.89 5.21
N LEU A 26 5.23 2.21 6.20
CA LEU A 26 4.66 3.55 6.37
C LEU A 26 5.74 4.65 6.45
N ALA A 27 6.87 4.37 7.10
CA ALA A 27 7.97 5.31 7.20
C ALA A 27 8.66 5.53 5.84
N VAL A 28 8.82 4.49 5.03
CA VAL A 28 9.31 4.61 3.65
C VAL A 28 8.34 5.40 2.79
N CYS A 29 7.05 5.06 2.81
CA CYS A 29 6.04 5.79 2.04
C CYS A 29 6.03 7.28 2.40
N ALA A 30 6.08 7.62 3.70
CA ALA A 30 6.15 9.00 4.14
C ALA A 30 7.44 9.71 3.69
N ARG A 31 8.60 9.03 3.70
CA ARG A 31 9.88 9.60 3.22
C ARG A 31 9.84 9.88 1.71
N VAL A 32 9.38 8.92 0.92
CA VAL A 32 9.27 9.04 -0.55
C VAL A 32 8.22 10.08 -0.95
N ALA A 33 7.17 10.22 -0.14
CA ALA A 33 6.18 11.28 -0.28
C ALA A 33 6.67 12.65 0.25
N GLU A 34 7.91 12.73 0.75
CA GLU A 34 8.54 13.94 1.30
C GLU A 34 7.78 14.53 2.52
N LEU A 35 7.07 13.68 3.25
CA LEU A 35 6.28 14.06 4.42
C LEU A 35 7.09 14.01 5.72
N ILE A 36 6.93 15.06 6.53
CA ILE A 36 7.54 15.13 7.86
C ILE A 36 6.54 14.63 8.90
N ALA A 37 6.78 13.46 9.47
CA ALA A 37 5.93 12.91 10.54
C ALA A 37 6.26 13.51 11.91
N VAL A 38 5.22 13.87 12.65
CA VAL A 38 5.27 14.47 13.99
C VAL A 38 4.30 13.77 14.91
N LYS A 39 4.80 13.35 16.08
CA LYS A 39 3.96 12.85 17.17
C LYS A 39 3.69 13.90 18.22
N CYS A 40 2.46 13.88 18.72
CA CYS A 40 2.02 14.61 19.90
C CYS A 40 1.96 13.63 21.10
N PRO A 41 2.79 13.81 22.14
CA PRO A 41 2.77 12.94 23.32
C PRO A 41 1.40 12.81 23.99
N GLU A 42 0.60 13.88 23.93
CA GLU A 42 -0.73 13.99 24.50
C GLU A 42 -1.81 13.24 23.68
N MET A 43 -1.50 12.90 22.42
CA MET A 43 -2.35 12.13 21.52
C MET A 43 -1.54 10.95 20.96
N PRO A 44 -1.27 9.92 21.77
CA PRO A 44 -0.25 8.90 21.46
C PRO A 44 -0.60 8.04 20.24
N THR A 45 -1.89 7.97 19.91
CA THR A 45 -2.40 7.22 18.75
C THR A 45 -2.40 8.06 17.49
N TRP A 46 -2.14 9.37 17.55
CA TRP A 46 -2.23 10.25 16.38
C TRP A 46 -0.82 10.65 15.90
N THR A 47 -0.64 10.62 14.59
CA THR A 47 0.56 11.10 13.90
C THR A 47 0.15 12.16 12.88
N LEU A 48 0.79 13.32 12.94
CA LEU A 48 0.66 14.38 11.95
C LEU A 48 1.75 14.24 10.89
N TYR A 49 1.41 14.48 9.64
CA TYR A 49 2.34 14.54 8.52
C TYR A 49 2.30 15.93 7.93
N PHE A 50 3.46 16.52 7.66
CA PHE A 50 3.55 17.82 7.02
C PHE A 50 4.14 17.67 5.62
N ASP A 51 3.39 18.12 4.62
CA ASP A 51 3.88 18.30 3.24
C ASP A 51 4.33 19.74 3.09
N LYS A 52 5.59 19.91 2.70
CA LYS A 52 6.16 21.22 2.41
C LYS A 52 5.73 21.61 0.99
N VAL A 53 4.64 22.36 0.88
CA VAL A 53 4.26 22.93 -0.42
C VAL A 53 5.35 23.93 -0.81
N GLU A 54 6.10 23.63 -1.86
CA GLU A 54 7.29 24.42 -2.23
C GLU A 54 6.97 25.86 -2.63
N GLN A 55 5.71 26.14 -2.96
CA GLN A 55 5.21 27.48 -3.25
C GLN A 55 4.72 28.14 -1.94
N ASP A 56 5.35 29.26 -1.58
CA ASP A 56 4.99 30.18 -0.49
C ASP A 56 5.27 29.75 0.97
N GLY A 57 5.98 28.64 1.19
CA GLY A 57 6.37 28.22 2.55
C GLY A 57 5.19 27.82 3.43
N ARG A 58 4.03 27.52 2.83
CA ARG A 58 2.87 26.96 3.49
C ARG A 58 3.02 25.44 3.57
N TYR A 59 2.62 24.88 4.70
CA TYR A 59 2.62 23.43 4.90
C TYR A 59 1.19 22.93 4.83
N ARG A 60 0.94 21.86 4.08
CA ARG A 60 -0.26 21.06 4.26
C ARG A 60 0.00 20.10 5.41
N ALA A 61 -1.03 19.83 6.19
CA ALA A 61 -0.93 18.89 7.28
C ALA A 61 -1.96 17.78 7.11
N TYR A 62 -1.54 16.55 7.38
CA TYR A 62 -2.39 15.37 7.31
C TYR A 62 -2.35 14.67 8.65
N LEU A 63 -3.42 13.97 8.97
CA LEU A 63 -3.62 13.38 10.28
C LEU A 63 -3.92 11.91 10.15
N ARG A 64 -3.17 11.09 10.87
CA ARG A 64 -3.37 9.65 10.94
C ARG A 64 -3.64 9.21 12.37
N ASP A 65 -4.73 8.49 12.60
CA ASP A 65 -4.91 7.70 13.81
C ASP A 65 -4.32 6.30 13.57
N GLU A 66 -3.34 5.92 14.39
CA GLU A 66 -2.65 4.63 14.41
C GLU A 66 -3.53 3.50 14.98
N GLN A 67 -4.67 3.82 15.61
CA GLN A 67 -5.65 2.82 16.08
C GLN A 67 -6.74 2.54 15.05
N LEU A 68 -6.99 3.48 14.13
CA LEU A 68 -7.86 3.25 12.98
C LEU A 68 -7.08 2.49 11.89
N LEU A 69 -7.80 2.02 10.86
CA LEU A 69 -7.29 1.16 9.78
C LEU A 69 -5.83 1.51 9.38
N PRO A 70 -4.95 0.51 9.24
CA PRO A 70 -3.55 0.75 8.92
C PRO A 70 -3.38 1.51 7.61
N GLY A 71 -2.78 2.69 7.69
CA GLY A 71 -2.10 3.31 6.54
C GLY A 71 -2.68 4.63 6.05
N HIS A 72 -4.00 4.81 6.13
CA HIS A 72 -4.65 5.99 5.55
C HIS A 72 -4.41 7.29 6.33
N LEU A 73 -4.35 8.39 5.59
CA LEU A 73 -4.43 9.73 6.15
C LEU A 73 -5.92 10.03 6.33
N HIS A 74 -6.36 10.14 7.58
CA HIS A 74 -7.79 10.28 7.89
C HIS A 74 -8.30 11.69 7.67
N TYR A 75 -7.42 12.69 7.78
CA TYR A 75 -7.82 14.09 7.64
C TYR A 75 -6.73 14.93 6.99
N ARG A 76 -7.15 15.92 6.22
CA ARG A 76 -6.30 16.93 5.61
C ARG A 76 -6.67 18.31 6.16
N PHE A 77 -5.67 19.07 6.55
CA PHE A 77 -5.80 20.46 6.96
C PHE A 77 -5.32 21.39 5.84
N GLU A 78 -5.96 22.56 5.76
CA GLU A 78 -5.56 23.62 4.80
C GLU A 78 -4.13 24.11 5.07
N ASP A 79 -3.77 24.28 6.34
CA ASP A 79 -2.45 24.74 6.76
C ASP A 79 -2.04 24.21 8.15
N LEU A 80 -0.77 24.48 8.51
CA LEU A 80 -0.19 24.15 9.82
C LEU A 80 -0.94 24.82 10.97
N ASP A 81 -1.39 26.05 10.81
CA ASP A 81 -2.08 26.80 11.87
C ASP A 81 -3.41 26.11 12.22
N SER A 82 -4.17 25.71 11.21
CA SER A 82 -5.40 24.93 11.34
C SER A 82 -5.16 23.60 12.06
N ALA A 83 -4.10 22.88 11.71
CA ALA A 83 -3.72 21.64 12.39
C ALA A 83 -3.36 21.88 13.86
N VAL A 84 -2.63 22.96 14.15
CA VAL A 84 -2.24 23.33 15.52
C VAL A 84 -3.45 23.76 16.35
N GLU A 85 -4.36 24.55 15.80
CA GLU A 85 -5.60 24.96 16.47
C GLU A 85 -6.49 23.75 16.80
N TRP A 86 -6.59 22.81 15.87
CA TRP A 86 -7.28 21.55 16.10
C TRP A 86 -6.63 20.76 17.24
N MET A 87 -5.30 20.57 17.22
CA MET A 87 -4.56 19.87 18.28
C MET A 87 -4.79 20.52 19.65
N ILE A 88 -4.72 21.86 19.73
CA ILE A 88 -4.96 22.62 20.97
C ILE A 88 -6.38 22.37 21.46
N SER A 89 -7.35 22.26 20.56
CA SER A 89 -8.75 22.03 20.92
C SER A 89 -8.98 20.63 21.46
N VAL A 90 -8.40 19.60 20.83
CA VAL A 90 -8.44 18.22 21.32
C VAL A 90 -7.74 18.09 22.67
N ALA A 91 -6.55 18.68 22.83
CA ALA A 91 -5.83 18.70 24.11
C ALA A 91 -6.61 19.41 25.24
N LYS A 92 -7.51 20.34 24.89
CA LYS A 92 -8.45 21.00 25.83
C LYS A 92 -9.73 20.18 26.09
N GLY A 93 -9.82 18.95 25.59
CA GLY A 93 -10.97 18.06 25.78
C GLY A 93 -12.19 18.40 24.92
N ARG A 94 -12.01 19.11 23.80
CA ARG A 94 -13.09 19.35 22.83
C ARG A 94 -13.10 18.23 21.80
N HIS A 95 -14.27 17.64 21.56
CA HIS A 95 -14.50 16.76 20.42
C HIS A 95 -14.74 17.62 19.18
N ILE A 96 -13.66 17.90 18.45
CA ILE A 96 -13.73 18.49 17.11
C ILE A 96 -13.31 17.39 16.15
N THR A 97 -14.28 16.79 15.45
CA THR A 97 -13.98 15.93 14.31
C THR A 97 -13.50 16.86 13.19
N PRO A 98 -12.28 16.68 12.64
CA PRO A 98 -11.88 17.42 11.45
C PRO A 98 -12.85 17.10 10.31
N ASP A 99 -13.11 18.07 9.45
CA ASP A 99 -13.99 17.92 8.30
C ASP A 99 -13.28 17.06 7.22
N PRO A 100 -13.80 15.87 6.87
CA PRO A 100 -13.19 15.02 5.85
C PRO A 100 -13.26 15.64 4.44
N ASP A 101 -14.23 16.53 4.18
CA ASP A 101 -14.53 17.05 2.84
C ASP A 101 -13.89 18.44 2.56
N ALA A 102 -13.15 19.00 3.53
CA ALA A 102 -12.58 20.34 3.40
C ALA A 102 -11.49 20.47 2.31
N ALA A 103 -11.13 19.38 1.63
CA ALA A 103 -10.04 19.32 0.67
C ALA A 103 -10.45 18.95 -0.77
N ASP A 104 -11.74 19.00 -1.12
CA ASP A 104 -12.17 18.92 -2.52
C ASP A 104 -11.71 20.18 -3.30
N ARG A 105 -10.47 20.13 -3.81
CA ARG A 105 -10.00 20.99 -4.88
C ARG A 105 -9.44 20.10 -5.97
N GLU A 106 -9.78 20.40 -7.23
CA GLU A 106 -9.19 19.79 -8.42
C GLU A 106 -7.64 19.86 -8.31
N VAL A 107 -7.01 18.72 -8.02
CA VAL A 107 -5.57 18.63 -7.80
C VAL A 107 -4.89 18.36 -9.15
N GLU A 108 -4.37 19.40 -9.79
CA GLU A 108 -3.52 19.27 -10.99
C GLU A 108 -2.11 18.68 -10.67
N GLN A 109 -1.72 18.58 -9.40
CA GLN A 109 -0.43 18.03 -8.95
C GLN A 109 -0.59 17.16 -7.69
N LEU A 110 -0.42 15.83 -7.84
CA LEU A 110 -0.45 14.84 -6.75
C LEU A 110 0.34 15.33 -5.55
N ASP A 111 -0.30 15.45 -4.38
CA ASP A 111 0.35 15.94 -3.18
C ASP A 111 0.99 14.85 -2.34
N GLY A 112 1.77 15.22 -1.32
CA GLY A 112 2.50 14.23 -0.52
C GLY A 112 1.56 13.24 0.17
N GLY A 113 0.37 13.68 0.56
CA GLY A 113 -0.64 12.78 1.11
C GLY A 113 -1.11 11.76 0.08
N ASP A 114 -1.50 12.23 -1.10
CA ASP A 114 -1.96 11.37 -2.19
C ASP A 114 -0.88 10.36 -2.62
N VAL A 115 0.38 10.80 -2.72
CA VAL A 115 1.50 9.91 -3.04
C VAL A 115 1.71 8.88 -1.93
N MET A 116 1.67 9.28 -0.66
CA MET A 116 1.83 8.35 0.44
C MET A 116 0.74 7.27 0.43
N GLU A 117 -0.51 7.65 0.18
CA GLU A 117 -1.62 6.70 0.06
C GLU A 117 -1.46 5.78 -1.14
N ALA A 118 -1.12 6.31 -2.30
CA ALA A 118 -0.85 5.50 -3.49
C ALA A 118 0.28 4.49 -3.22
N LEU A 119 1.40 4.92 -2.63
CA LEU A 119 2.50 4.01 -2.26
C LEU A 119 2.05 2.92 -1.28
N LEU A 120 1.15 3.23 -0.34
CA LEU A 120 0.65 2.23 0.62
C LEU A 120 -0.33 1.23 -0.01
N GLU A 121 -1.07 1.66 -1.03
CA GLU A 121 -1.94 0.78 -1.83
C GLU A 121 -1.13 -0.21 -2.67
N GLU A 122 0.08 0.18 -3.06
CA GLU A 122 1.03 -0.70 -3.73
C GLU A 122 1.63 -1.70 -2.73
N GLU A 123 1.46 -3.01 -2.96
CA GLU A 123 1.80 -4.06 -1.99
C GLU A 123 3.28 -4.47 -2.01
N LEU A 124 4.20 -3.51 -1.95
CA LEU A 124 5.63 -3.81 -2.06
C LEU A 124 6.11 -4.90 -1.06
N PRO A 125 5.75 -4.88 0.24
CA PRO A 125 6.16 -5.93 1.17
C PRO A 125 5.69 -7.34 0.75
N PHE A 126 4.48 -7.45 0.21
CA PHE A 126 3.94 -8.73 -0.25
C PHE A 126 4.71 -9.26 -1.45
N LEU A 127 5.07 -8.38 -2.38
CA LEU A 127 5.89 -8.76 -3.53
C LEU A 127 7.27 -9.26 -3.12
N TRP A 128 7.88 -8.66 -2.09
CA TRP A 128 9.14 -9.15 -1.54
C TRP A 128 9.02 -10.54 -0.91
N GLN A 129 7.89 -10.82 -0.25
CA GLN A 129 7.59 -12.15 0.28
C GLN A 129 7.33 -13.16 -0.85
N GLY A 130 6.52 -12.81 -1.85
CA GLY A 130 6.27 -13.64 -3.03
C GLY A 130 7.54 -13.93 -3.83
N LEU A 131 8.46 -12.95 -3.90
CA LEU A 131 9.79 -13.17 -4.47
C LEU A 131 10.56 -14.23 -3.67
N ALA A 132 10.53 -14.17 -2.34
CA ALA A 132 11.17 -15.14 -1.45
C ALA A 132 10.61 -16.56 -1.61
N SER A 133 9.31 -16.73 -1.86
CA SER A 133 8.71 -18.06 -2.11
C SER A 133 8.78 -18.49 -3.58
N ARG A 134 9.12 -17.57 -4.50
CA ARG A 134 8.96 -17.70 -5.96
C ARG A 134 7.51 -17.85 -6.40
N GLU A 135 6.59 -17.33 -5.61
CA GLU A 135 5.14 -17.31 -5.85
C GLU A 135 4.72 -15.84 -6.00
N LEU A 136 5.29 -15.16 -7.01
CA LEU A 136 4.87 -13.81 -7.32
C LEU A 136 3.46 -13.84 -7.94
N PRO A 137 2.54 -12.96 -7.52
CA PRO A 137 1.27 -12.82 -8.21
C PRO A 137 1.52 -12.36 -9.66
N ASP A 138 0.63 -12.78 -10.56
CA ASP A 138 0.65 -12.28 -11.92
C ASP A 138 0.60 -10.75 -11.93
N ALA A 139 1.37 -10.16 -12.84
CA ALA A 139 1.36 -8.71 -12.99
C ALA A 139 0.00 -8.29 -13.57
N ILE A 140 -0.70 -7.39 -12.87
CA ILE A 140 -1.96 -6.83 -13.34
C ILE A 140 -1.60 -5.59 -14.16
N PRO A 141 -1.83 -5.57 -15.49
CA PRO A 141 -1.50 -4.42 -16.31
C PRO A 141 -2.49 -3.28 -16.05
N GLU A 142 -2.20 -2.46 -15.05
CA GLU A 142 -2.98 -1.25 -14.76
C GLU A 142 -2.38 -0.02 -15.47
N ALA A 143 -3.21 1.03 -15.60
CA ALA A 143 -2.76 2.31 -16.09
C ALA A 143 -1.70 2.88 -15.12
N ILE A 144 -0.48 3.04 -15.63
CA ILE A 144 0.59 3.71 -14.91
C ILE A 144 0.34 5.22 -15.00
N ILE A 145 0.67 5.95 -13.94
CA ILE A 145 0.62 7.41 -13.97
C ILE A 145 1.40 7.97 -15.18
N ASP A 146 0.84 8.99 -15.82
CA ASP A 146 1.53 9.70 -16.89
C ASP A 146 2.65 10.56 -16.27
N PHE A 147 3.89 10.20 -16.58
CA PHE A 147 5.07 10.86 -16.04
C PHE A 147 5.96 11.32 -17.18
N ASP A 148 6.21 12.64 -17.23
CA ASP A 148 7.19 13.23 -18.15
C ASP A 148 8.56 13.33 -17.46
N PRO A 149 9.57 12.54 -17.88
CA PRO A 149 10.91 12.59 -17.31
C PRO A 149 11.65 13.89 -17.62
N GLN A 150 11.08 14.84 -18.37
CA GLN A 150 11.63 16.18 -18.58
C GLN A 150 10.97 17.24 -17.70
N ASN A 151 9.81 16.95 -17.10
CA ASN A 151 9.12 17.87 -16.22
C ASN A 151 9.76 17.83 -14.82
N ARG A 152 10.13 19.01 -14.29
CA ARG A 152 10.76 19.19 -12.97
C ARG A 152 9.96 20.14 -12.08
N GLU A 153 8.66 20.22 -12.29
CA GLU A 153 7.75 20.95 -11.40
C GLU A 153 7.81 20.44 -9.95
N PRO A 154 7.43 21.26 -8.95
CA PRO A 154 7.40 20.84 -7.55
C PRO A 154 6.72 19.48 -7.34
N GLY A 155 7.38 18.59 -6.61
CA GLY A 155 6.88 17.22 -6.39
C GLY A 155 7.12 16.26 -7.55
N TRP A 156 7.94 16.59 -8.55
CA TRP A 156 8.29 15.65 -9.62
C TRP A 156 9.00 14.39 -9.12
N GLN A 157 9.78 14.47 -8.02
CA GLN A 157 10.55 13.34 -7.50
C GLN A 157 9.65 12.27 -6.87
N ARG A 158 8.69 12.70 -6.03
CA ARG A 158 7.64 11.83 -5.49
C ARG A 158 6.81 11.18 -6.62
N LEU A 159 6.51 11.92 -7.68
CA LEU A 159 5.81 11.40 -8.86
C LEU A 159 6.66 10.37 -9.61
N ALA A 160 7.95 10.65 -9.83
CA ALA A 160 8.89 9.74 -10.46
C ALA A 160 9.02 8.42 -9.66
N SER A 161 9.10 8.51 -8.33
CA SER A 161 9.14 7.32 -7.47
C SER A 161 7.85 6.50 -7.52
N LEU A 162 6.67 7.14 -7.54
CA LEU A 162 5.41 6.42 -7.70
C LEU A 162 5.32 5.74 -9.08
N TYR A 163 5.75 6.44 -10.14
CA TYR A 163 5.83 5.90 -11.50
C TYR A 163 6.74 4.66 -11.56
N ALA A 164 7.93 4.74 -10.93
CA ALA A 164 8.86 3.64 -10.87
C ALA A 164 8.27 2.42 -10.14
N LEU A 165 7.60 2.65 -8.99
CA LEU A 165 6.94 1.59 -8.24
C LEU A 165 5.86 0.90 -9.09
N GLN A 166 4.94 1.66 -9.69
CA GLN A 166 3.89 1.11 -10.55
C GLN A 166 4.45 0.36 -11.76
N THR A 167 5.54 0.85 -12.35
CA THR A 167 6.22 0.15 -13.45
C THR A 167 6.77 -1.20 -12.98
N VAL A 168 7.43 -1.24 -11.82
CA VAL A 168 7.95 -2.49 -11.25
C VAL A 168 6.85 -3.47 -10.88
N ILE A 169 5.73 -2.99 -10.32
CA ILE A 169 4.61 -3.85 -9.91
C ILE A 169 3.86 -4.38 -11.14
N ASN A 170 3.46 -3.49 -12.04
CA ASN A 170 2.54 -3.80 -13.14
C ASN A 170 3.26 -4.39 -14.36
N ARG A 171 4.55 -4.09 -14.55
CA ARG A 171 5.33 -4.56 -15.71
C ARG A 171 6.52 -5.43 -15.36
N ARG A 172 6.83 -5.63 -14.08
CA ARG A 172 7.98 -6.43 -13.60
C ARG A 172 9.31 -6.02 -14.25
N SER A 173 9.45 -4.73 -14.52
CA SER A 173 10.63 -4.15 -15.18
C SER A 173 10.96 -2.82 -14.55
N PHE A 174 12.21 -2.40 -14.69
CA PHE A 174 12.65 -1.09 -14.25
C PHE A 174 12.34 -0.02 -15.31
N PRO A 175 12.00 1.22 -14.94
CA PRO A 175 11.75 2.31 -15.89
C PRO A 175 12.89 2.47 -16.91
N ALA A 176 12.55 2.63 -18.19
CA ALA A 176 13.55 2.80 -19.24
C ALA A 176 14.27 4.15 -19.13
N GLU A 177 13.61 5.13 -18.53
CA GLU A 177 14.05 6.50 -18.32
C GLU A 177 14.97 6.63 -17.10
N ALA A 178 15.24 5.55 -16.36
CA ALA A 178 15.96 5.62 -15.09
C ALA A 178 17.33 6.31 -15.19
N ASP A 179 18.11 5.99 -16.23
CA ASP A 179 19.43 6.57 -16.46
C ASP A 179 19.40 8.10 -16.61
N ASP A 180 18.32 8.65 -17.16
CA ASP A 180 18.16 10.08 -17.37
C ASP A 180 17.75 10.83 -16.09
N ILE A 181 17.13 10.14 -15.13
CA ILE A 181 16.49 10.77 -13.97
C ILE A 181 17.31 10.57 -12.68
N LEU A 182 17.97 9.42 -12.53
CA LEU A 182 18.63 9.01 -11.28
C LEU A 182 19.66 10.02 -10.74
N PHE A 183 20.34 10.76 -11.64
CA PHE A 183 21.37 11.74 -11.25
C PHE A 183 20.80 13.04 -10.66
N GLU A 184 19.50 13.30 -10.87
CA GLU A 184 18.82 14.51 -10.42
C GLU A 184 17.96 14.28 -9.18
N LEU A 185 17.78 13.01 -8.80
CA LEU A 185 17.01 12.63 -7.61
C LEU A 185 17.76 12.95 -6.32
N ASP A 186 17.00 13.34 -5.31
CA ASP A 186 17.48 13.46 -3.95
C ASP A 186 17.78 12.08 -3.36
N PRO A 187 18.66 11.99 -2.34
CA PRO A 187 19.14 10.73 -1.79
C PRO A 187 18.03 9.75 -1.37
N VAL A 188 16.91 10.25 -0.85
CA VAL A 188 15.75 9.43 -0.45
C VAL A 188 15.16 8.68 -1.64
N HIS A 189 15.04 9.34 -2.79
CA HIS A 189 14.46 8.75 -4.00
C HIS A 189 15.47 7.83 -4.68
N ILE A 190 16.76 8.20 -4.69
CA ILE A 190 17.83 7.31 -5.17
C ILE A 190 17.82 5.98 -4.40
N GLU A 191 17.73 6.04 -3.06
CA GLU A 191 17.67 4.86 -2.20
C GLU A 191 16.44 3.99 -2.52
N PHE A 192 15.27 4.63 -2.71
CA PHE A 192 14.03 3.95 -3.10
C PHE A 192 14.17 3.24 -4.47
N TRP A 193 14.72 3.93 -5.46
CA TRP A 193 14.90 3.39 -6.81
C TRP A 193 15.90 2.23 -6.84
N ALA A 194 17.01 2.32 -6.09
CA ALA A 194 17.97 1.23 -5.97
C ALA A 194 17.32 -0.04 -5.37
N HIS A 195 16.40 0.13 -4.42
CA HIS A 195 15.64 -0.99 -3.86
C HIS A 195 14.71 -1.64 -4.89
N LEU A 196 14.02 -0.83 -5.70
CA LEU A 196 13.18 -1.31 -6.80
C LEU A 196 14.00 -2.02 -7.88
N GLU A 197 15.18 -1.51 -8.22
CA GLU A 197 16.09 -2.14 -9.17
C GLU A 197 16.60 -3.50 -8.65
N ALA A 198 16.95 -3.58 -7.36
CA ALA A 198 17.36 -4.82 -6.72
C ALA A 198 16.24 -5.88 -6.74
N PHE A 199 14.98 -5.45 -6.56
CA PHE A 199 13.80 -6.30 -6.70
C PHE A 199 13.66 -6.85 -8.13
N VAL A 200 13.69 -5.99 -9.15
CA VAL A 200 13.61 -6.40 -10.57
C VAL A 200 14.75 -7.34 -10.94
N THR A 201 15.97 -7.03 -10.52
CA THR A 201 17.15 -7.86 -10.78
C THR A 201 16.98 -9.27 -10.19
N ALA A 202 16.38 -9.38 -9.02
CA ALA A 202 16.12 -10.68 -8.41
C ALA A 202 15.02 -11.48 -9.11
N ILE A 203 14.02 -10.81 -9.69
CA ILE A 203 13.04 -11.45 -10.58
C ILE A 203 13.73 -12.04 -11.81
N GLU A 204 14.53 -11.21 -12.50
CA GLU A 204 15.14 -11.56 -13.78
C GLU A 204 16.27 -12.59 -13.63
N GLY A 205 17.20 -12.32 -12.71
CA GLY A 205 18.40 -13.14 -12.50
C GLY A 205 18.15 -14.37 -11.63
N LYS A 206 17.05 -14.41 -10.86
CA LYS A 206 16.82 -15.39 -9.78
C LYS A 206 17.98 -15.41 -8.79
N GLU A 207 18.63 -14.27 -8.59
CA GLU A 207 19.73 -14.06 -7.66
C GLU A 207 19.22 -13.42 -6.38
N ILE A 208 19.91 -13.65 -5.27
CA ILE A 208 19.54 -13.08 -3.97
C ILE A 208 19.91 -11.59 -3.99
N PRO A 209 18.96 -10.68 -3.68
CA PRO A 209 19.22 -9.25 -3.59
C PRO A 209 20.41 -8.93 -2.66
N PRO A 210 21.32 -8.02 -3.06
CA PRO A 210 22.49 -7.66 -2.25
C PRO A 210 22.14 -7.23 -0.82
N LEU A 211 21.05 -6.47 -0.65
CA LEU A 211 20.58 -6.00 0.66
C LEU A 211 20.29 -7.15 1.64
N ILE A 212 19.82 -8.30 1.14
CA ILE A 212 19.53 -9.48 1.97
C ILE A 212 20.84 -10.17 2.38
N ILE A 213 21.82 -10.22 1.47
CA ILE A 213 23.14 -10.80 1.74
C ILE A 213 23.89 -9.98 2.80
N GLU A 214 23.84 -8.66 2.67
CA GLU A 214 24.43 -7.71 3.63
C GLU A 214 23.74 -7.84 5.01
N ALA A 215 22.42 -7.95 5.04
CA ALA A 215 21.65 -8.14 6.27
C ALA A 215 22.11 -9.35 7.08
N LYS A 216 22.36 -10.47 6.41
CA LYS A 216 22.87 -11.69 7.04
C LYS A 216 24.27 -11.51 7.63
N SER A 217 25.12 -10.76 6.94
CA SER A 217 26.55 -10.67 7.27
C SER A 217 26.84 -9.59 8.31
N ASP A 218 26.16 -8.44 8.20
CA ASP A 218 26.53 -7.21 8.90
C ASP A 218 25.53 -6.80 9.99
N ARG A 219 24.38 -7.49 10.09
CA ARG A 219 23.30 -7.12 11.03
C ARG A 219 22.83 -8.30 11.89
N PRO A 220 23.52 -8.58 13.01
CA PRO A 220 23.23 -9.73 13.86
C PRO A 220 21.76 -9.82 14.34
N GLN A 221 21.10 -8.67 14.56
CA GLN A 221 19.70 -8.62 15.02
C GLN A 221 18.67 -9.15 14.01
N ILE A 222 18.98 -9.15 12.72
CA ILE A 222 18.05 -9.57 11.64
C ILE A 222 18.64 -10.66 10.73
N ALA A 223 19.84 -11.15 11.06
CA ALA A 223 20.54 -12.17 10.29
C ALA A 223 19.73 -13.47 10.16
N SER A 224 18.98 -13.86 11.19
CA SER A 224 18.08 -15.03 11.14
C SER A 224 16.94 -14.88 10.14
N GLN A 225 16.35 -13.68 10.03
CA GLN A 225 15.28 -13.38 9.09
C GLN A 225 15.83 -13.39 7.66
N ALA A 226 17.00 -12.77 7.45
CA ALA A 226 17.71 -12.83 6.17
C ALA A 226 18.03 -14.27 5.76
N ASP A 227 18.51 -15.09 6.70
CA ASP A 227 18.75 -16.51 6.47
C ASP A 227 17.48 -17.28 6.06
N ALA A 228 16.36 -17.03 6.74
CA ALA A 228 15.08 -17.65 6.41
C ALA A 228 14.58 -17.23 5.02
N TRP A 229 14.67 -15.94 4.70
CA TRP A 229 14.32 -15.40 3.39
C TRP A 229 15.15 -16.06 2.29
N MET A 230 16.48 -16.13 2.46
CA MET A 230 17.39 -16.77 1.49
C MET A 230 17.09 -18.26 1.31
N GLN A 231 16.77 -18.97 2.40
CA GLN A 231 16.39 -20.39 2.34
C GLN A 231 15.10 -20.60 1.56
N SER A 232 14.09 -19.75 1.77
CA SER A 232 12.86 -19.76 0.98
C SER A 232 13.16 -19.56 -0.50
N PHE A 233 13.96 -18.54 -0.81
CA PHE A 233 14.27 -18.14 -2.19
C PHE A 233 15.04 -19.21 -2.97
N MET A 234 15.96 -19.91 -2.29
CA MET A 234 16.75 -21.01 -2.87
C MET A 234 16.02 -22.35 -2.87
N GLY A 235 15.17 -22.60 -1.86
CA GLY A 235 14.51 -23.87 -1.61
C GLY A 235 13.37 -24.19 -2.57
N GLY A 236 12.71 -23.14 -3.10
CA GLY A 236 11.67 -23.25 -4.13
C GLY A 236 10.34 -23.76 -3.60
N GLY A 237 9.39 -22.82 -3.42
CA GLY A 237 7.97 -23.09 -3.22
C GLY A 237 7.60 -23.56 -1.82
N ALA A 238 6.43 -23.12 -1.35
CA ALA A 238 5.73 -23.85 -0.31
C ALA A 238 5.71 -25.34 -0.70
N ASN A 239 6.00 -26.23 0.25
CA ASN A 239 5.82 -27.66 -0.01
C ASN A 239 4.37 -27.85 -0.48
N PRO A 240 4.11 -28.28 -1.74
CA PRO A 240 2.75 -28.38 -2.26
C PRO A 240 1.92 -29.44 -1.50
N ASP A 241 2.59 -30.29 -0.72
CA ASP A 241 1.99 -31.24 0.22
C ASP A 241 1.85 -30.69 1.66
N ALA A 242 2.22 -29.43 1.91
CA ALA A 242 1.92 -28.78 3.19
C ALA A 242 0.40 -28.60 3.27
N PRO A 243 -0.25 -29.07 4.35
CA PRO A 243 -1.67 -28.81 4.54
C PRO A 243 -1.88 -27.29 4.55
N PRO A 244 -2.93 -26.79 3.89
CA PRO A 244 -3.21 -25.35 3.86
C PRO A 244 -3.25 -24.84 5.30
N ALA A 245 -2.68 -23.64 5.50
CA ALA A 245 -2.76 -22.98 6.79
C ALA A 245 -4.24 -22.89 7.19
N PRO A 246 -4.58 -23.13 8.47
CA PRO A 246 -5.95 -22.98 8.92
C PRO A 246 -6.39 -21.53 8.71
N ALA A 247 -7.57 -21.35 8.11
CA ALA A 247 -8.14 -20.02 7.86
C ALA A 247 -8.16 -19.19 9.16
N THR A 248 -7.61 -17.99 9.06
CA THR A 248 -7.62 -16.95 10.08
C THR A 248 -9.06 -16.53 10.39
N GLU A 249 -9.26 -15.87 11.52
CA GLU A 249 -10.60 -15.35 11.87
C GLU A 249 -11.05 -14.26 10.89
N PHE A 250 -10.11 -13.50 10.34
CA PHE A 250 -10.35 -12.53 9.29
C PHE A 250 -10.86 -13.20 8.00
N GLU A 251 -10.18 -14.25 7.52
CA GLU A 251 -10.60 -14.97 6.30
C GLU A 251 -11.98 -15.61 6.45
N LYS A 252 -12.37 -16.06 7.65
CA LYS A 252 -13.72 -16.57 7.90
C LYS A 252 -14.78 -15.47 7.81
N GLN A 253 -14.52 -14.31 8.42
CA GLN A 253 -15.42 -13.16 8.33
C GLN A 253 -15.53 -12.65 6.89
N LEU A 254 -14.40 -12.58 6.20
CA LEU A 254 -14.31 -12.20 4.80
C LEU A 254 -15.10 -13.19 3.93
N TYR A 255 -15.03 -14.49 4.21
CA TYR A 255 -15.81 -15.50 3.52
C TYR A 255 -17.32 -15.29 3.68
N GLU A 256 -17.79 -15.00 4.88
CA GLU A 256 -19.20 -14.70 5.13
C GLU A 256 -19.65 -13.48 4.33
N VAL A 257 -18.85 -12.40 4.33
CA VAL A 257 -19.10 -11.18 3.55
C VAL A 257 -19.12 -11.47 2.05
N MET A 258 -18.15 -12.23 1.52
CA MET A 258 -18.08 -12.56 0.09
C MET A 258 -19.23 -13.46 -0.35
N MET A 259 -19.65 -14.41 0.48
CA MET A 259 -20.84 -15.22 0.23
C MET A 259 -22.11 -14.38 0.17
N GLU A 260 -22.29 -13.44 1.09
CA GLU A 260 -23.43 -12.53 1.08
C GLU A 260 -23.39 -11.58 -0.11
N PHE A 261 -22.21 -11.05 -0.45
CA PHE A 261 -21.99 -10.17 -1.58
C PHE A 261 -22.36 -10.85 -2.91
N VAL A 262 -21.74 -11.99 -3.22
CA VAL A 262 -22.03 -12.77 -4.44
C VAL A 262 -23.50 -13.22 -4.47
N GLY A 263 -24.02 -13.68 -3.34
CA GLY A 263 -25.42 -14.09 -3.22
C GLY A 263 -26.40 -12.94 -3.47
N SER A 264 -26.10 -11.73 -2.98
CA SER A 264 -26.93 -10.54 -3.19
C SER A 264 -26.99 -10.12 -4.65
N LEU A 265 -25.86 -10.13 -5.36
CA LEU A 265 -25.77 -9.78 -6.78
C LEU A 265 -26.47 -10.80 -7.66
N THR A 266 -26.31 -12.09 -7.35
CA THR A 266 -27.00 -13.16 -8.07
C THR A 266 -28.52 -13.07 -7.86
N ALA A 267 -28.98 -12.72 -6.64
CA ALA A 267 -30.40 -12.61 -6.33
C ALA A 267 -31.07 -11.39 -6.97
N SER A 268 -30.36 -10.28 -7.15
CA SER A 268 -30.86 -9.10 -7.86
C SER A 268 -30.78 -9.24 -9.38
N GLY A 269 -30.03 -10.22 -9.90
CA GLY A 269 -29.79 -10.41 -11.33
C GLY A 269 -28.70 -9.48 -11.87
N ASP A 270 -27.85 -8.96 -11.00
CA ASP A 270 -26.73 -8.08 -11.35
C ASP A 270 -25.45 -8.86 -11.70
N LEU A 271 -25.43 -10.17 -11.40
CA LEU A 271 -24.34 -11.09 -11.64
C LEU A 271 -24.90 -12.44 -12.11
N ASP A 272 -24.49 -12.87 -13.31
CA ASP A 272 -24.75 -14.22 -13.81
C ASP A 272 -23.53 -15.12 -13.57
N LEU A 273 -23.77 -16.28 -12.96
CA LEU A 273 -22.74 -17.26 -12.60
C LEU A 273 -23.00 -18.60 -13.28
N ALA A 274 -21.93 -19.35 -13.50
CA ALA A 274 -22.05 -20.75 -13.87
C ALA A 274 -22.85 -21.54 -12.80
N PRO A 275 -23.60 -22.60 -13.16
CA PRO A 275 -24.45 -23.28 -12.20
C PRO A 275 -23.68 -23.89 -11.02
N GLY A 276 -23.98 -23.43 -9.80
CA GLY A 276 -23.50 -24.03 -8.55
C GLY A 276 -22.11 -23.61 -8.10
N VAL A 277 -21.55 -22.54 -8.66
CA VAL A 277 -20.15 -22.09 -8.38
C VAL A 277 -20.04 -20.97 -7.35
N THR A 278 -21.11 -20.64 -6.64
CA THR A 278 -21.13 -19.52 -5.67
C THR A 278 -20.11 -19.70 -4.54
N ASP A 279 -19.94 -20.93 -4.04
CA ASP A 279 -18.97 -21.25 -2.99
C ASP A 279 -17.54 -21.10 -3.51
N GLU A 280 -17.30 -21.58 -4.73
CA GLU A 280 -16.00 -21.52 -5.41
C GLU A 280 -15.59 -20.07 -5.69
N LEU A 281 -16.49 -19.24 -6.21
CA LEU A 281 -16.24 -17.82 -6.44
C LEU A 281 -16.00 -17.08 -5.12
N ALA A 282 -16.78 -17.35 -4.07
CA ALA A 282 -16.56 -16.72 -2.78
C ALA A 282 -15.20 -17.09 -2.17
N ARG A 283 -14.73 -18.33 -2.34
CA ARG A 283 -13.38 -18.74 -1.93
C ARG A 283 -12.29 -18.08 -2.75
N GLU A 284 -12.48 -17.95 -4.06
CA GLU A 284 -11.56 -17.25 -4.94
C GLU A 284 -11.42 -15.77 -4.51
N LEU A 285 -12.54 -15.10 -4.22
CA LEU A 285 -12.55 -13.74 -3.71
C LEU A 285 -11.85 -13.64 -2.34
N VAL A 286 -12.09 -14.57 -1.42
CA VAL A 286 -11.37 -14.61 -0.13
C VAL A 286 -9.88 -14.84 -0.32
N GLN A 287 -9.49 -15.72 -1.24
CA GLN A 287 -8.09 -15.97 -1.53
C GLN A 287 -7.41 -14.72 -2.11
N ALA A 288 -8.07 -14.01 -3.01
CA ALA A 288 -7.55 -12.75 -3.53
C ALA A 288 -7.49 -11.67 -2.44
N CYS A 289 -8.49 -11.61 -1.56
CA CYS A 289 -8.66 -10.52 -0.62
C CYS A 289 -8.06 -10.77 0.77
N GLY A 290 -7.70 -12.01 1.13
CA GLY A 290 -7.32 -12.43 2.48
C GLY A 290 -6.11 -11.71 3.06
N GLU A 291 -5.29 -11.11 2.19
CA GLU A 291 -4.09 -10.37 2.54
C GLU A 291 -4.24 -8.85 2.32
N SER A 292 -5.47 -8.40 2.04
CA SER A 292 -5.77 -6.98 1.79
C SER A 292 -5.49 -6.14 3.02
N ARG A 293 -4.67 -5.11 2.83
CA ARG A 293 -4.23 -4.21 3.92
C ARG A 293 -5.07 -2.94 4.08
N SER A 294 -6.06 -2.72 3.21
CA SER A 294 -7.05 -1.62 3.36
C SER A 294 -8.42 -1.95 2.72
N PRO A 295 -9.51 -1.26 3.09
CA PRO A 295 -10.83 -1.48 2.48
C PRO A 295 -10.86 -1.16 0.99
N LYS A 296 -10.26 -0.03 0.56
CA LYS A 296 -10.19 0.32 -0.86
C LYS A 296 -9.43 -0.73 -1.66
N HIS A 297 -8.35 -1.26 -1.09
CA HIS A 297 -7.55 -2.31 -1.71
C HIS A 297 -8.28 -3.66 -1.73
N LEU A 298 -8.98 -4.02 -0.66
CA LEU A 298 -9.88 -5.18 -0.61
C LEU A 298 -10.94 -5.08 -1.69
N ILE A 299 -11.60 -3.93 -1.80
CA ILE A 299 -12.63 -3.68 -2.83
C ILE A 299 -12.00 -3.80 -4.21
N ARG A 300 -10.87 -3.13 -4.48
CA ARG A 300 -10.18 -3.21 -5.76
C ARG A 300 -9.85 -4.66 -6.13
N LYS A 301 -9.27 -5.45 -5.22
CA LYS A 301 -8.96 -6.86 -5.45
C LYS A 301 -10.21 -7.71 -5.66
N ALA A 302 -11.26 -7.49 -4.87
CA ALA A 302 -12.52 -8.19 -5.02
C ALA A 302 -13.15 -7.92 -6.39
N LEU A 303 -13.24 -6.65 -6.81
CA LEU A 303 -13.80 -6.26 -8.11
C LEU A 303 -12.96 -6.79 -9.27
N ASN A 304 -11.63 -6.61 -9.21
CA ASN A 304 -10.76 -7.12 -10.26
C ASN A 304 -10.85 -8.65 -10.39
N THR A 305 -10.90 -9.37 -9.27
CA THR A 305 -11.06 -10.83 -9.27
C THR A 305 -12.43 -11.22 -9.81
N LEU A 306 -13.49 -10.50 -9.44
CA LEU A 306 -14.85 -10.74 -9.94
C LEU A 306 -14.94 -10.56 -11.46
N TRP A 307 -14.34 -9.51 -12.02
CA TRP A 307 -14.32 -9.24 -13.47
C TRP A 307 -13.54 -10.28 -14.29
N HIS A 308 -12.55 -10.93 -13.69
CA HIS A 308 -11.64 -11.85 -14.37
C HIS A 308 -11.86 -13.32 -13.97
N SER A 309 -12.83 -13.60 -13.10
CA SER A 309 -13.12 -14.96 -12.65
C SER A 309 -13.77 -15.79 -13.77
N ASP A 310 -13.27 -17.01 -13.97
CA ASP A 310 -13.85 -17.99 -14.90
C ASP A 310 -15.25 -18.46 -14.48
N TYR A 311 -15.67 -18.18 -13.24
CA TYR A 311 -16.99 -18.53 -12.71
C TYR A 311 -18.09 -17.53 -13.07
N VAL A 312 -17.71 -16.33 -13.49
CA VAL A 312 -18.61 -15.22 -13.81
C VAL A 312 -18.91 -15.23 -15.30
N GLU A 313 -20.19 -15.31 -15.66
CA GLU A 313 -20.64 -15.26 -17.06
C GLU A 313 -20.85 -13.82 -17.52
N GLU A 314 -21.54 -13.01 -16.72
CA GLU A 314 -21.81 -11.61 -17.03
C GLU A 314 -22.04 -10.78 -15.75
N ILE A 315 -21.63 -9.51 -15.80
CA ILE A 315 -21.85 -8.51 -14.75
C ILE A 315 -22.63 -7.35 -15.36
N TYR A 316 -23.78 -7.01 -14.78
CA TYR A 316 -24.71 -6.01 -15.34
C TYR A 316 -24.66 -4.64 -14.66
N VAL A 317 -23.78 -4.50 -13.66
CA VAL A 317 -23.61 -3.28 -12.86
C VAL A 317 -22.19 -2.76 -12.94
N GLY A 318 -22.01 -1.45 -12.70
CA GLY A 318 -20.70 -0.80 -12.73
C GLY A 318 -19.93 -0.94 -11.40
N ASP A 319 -18.63 -0.63 -11.45
CA ASP A 319 -17.71 -0.71 -10.30
C ASP A 319 -18.19 0.07 -9.07
N ASP A 320 -18.75 1.27 -9.28
CA ASP A 320 -19.26 2.12 -8.19
C ASP A 320 -20.37 1.42 -7.39
N GLU A 321 -21.30 0.74 -8.06
CA GLU A 321 -22.41 0.04 -7.42
C GLU A 321 -21.94 -1.24 -6.71
N LEU A 322 -20.98 -1.96 -7.31
CA LEU A 322 -20.36 -3.13 -6.68
C LEU A 322 -19.58 -2.72 -5.42
N GLN A 323 -18.84 -1.61 -5.49
CA GLN A 323 -18.12 -1.04 -4.36
C GLN A 323 -19.06 -0.62 -3.23
N GLU A 324 -20.14 0.11 -3.52
CA GLU A 324 -21.13 0.53 -2.52
C GLU A 324 -21.75 -0.67 -1.79
N ARG A 325 -22.10 -1.73 -2.53
CA ARG A 325 -22.67 -2.96 -1.95
C ARG A 325 -21.68 -3.70 -1.07
N LEU A 326 -20.44 -3.83 -1.51
CA LEU A 326 -19.40 -4.50 -0.73
C LEU A 326 -19.08 -3.71 0.55
N LEU A 327 -19.03 -2.37 0.47
CA LEU A 327 -18.87 -1.49 1.64
C LEU A 327 -20.00 -1.64 2.64
N ALA A 328 -21.25 -1.66 2.18
CA ALA A 328 -22.43 -1.81 3.03
C ALA A 328 -22.42 -3.13 3.82
N LEU A 329 -21.95 -4.22 3.20
CA LEU A 329 -21.82 -5.53 3.84
C LEU A 329 -20.66 -5.60 4.84
N SER A 330 -19.59 -4.85 4.60
CA SER A 330 -18.42 -4.77 5.48
C SER A 330 -18.65 -3.93 6.76
N GLY A 331 -19.84 -3.36 6.95
CA GLY A 331 -20.19 -2.55 8.12
C GLY A 331 -19.80 -1.07 8.01
N GLY A 332 -19.39 -0.60 6.83
CA GLY A 332 -19.20 0.81 6.53
C GLY A 332 -20.54 1.48 6.23
N SER A 333 -21.21 2.02 7.25
CA SER A 333 -22.25 3.02 7.00
C SER A 333 -21.60 4.32 6.54
N VAL A 334 -22.12 4.88 5.45
CA VAL A 334 -21.91 6.25 4.97
C VAL A 334 -22.22 7.27 6.06
#